data_AF-A0A3R9UBL7-F1
#
_entry.id   AF-A0A3R9UBL7-F1
#
_cell.length_a   1.000
_cell.length_b   1.000
_cell.length_c   1.000
_cell.angle_alpha   90.00
_cell.angle_beta   90.00
_cell.angle_gamma   90.00
#
_symmetry.space_group_name_H-M   'P 1'
#
loop_
_entity.id
_entity.type
_entity.pdbx_description
1 polymer ?
#
loop_
_entity_poly.entity_id
_entity_poly.type
_entity_poly.pdbx_seq_one_letter_code
_entity_poly.pdbx_strand_id
1 'polypeptide(L)'
;MSDPQNVHNHDGPVFNAGVSHAQFAWNNETVTQNQQSNGGPVAPGYEALAELVTRLLGQLPEQGLADRDREDAEAAAQEVLTEITRTDAAPEEGRLRRALAGLRGALAPVATGIAAGTTVGAQEWALAAIAGLTGAG
;
A
#
# COMPACT_ATOMS: atom_id res chain seq x y z
N MET A 1 -46.77 17.75 11.56
CA MET A 1 -45.84 18.68 10.89
C MET A 1 -44.88 19.18 11.95
N SER A 2 -43.64 18.66 11.94
CA SER A 2 -42.54 19.17 12.75
C SER A 2 -41.31 19.24 11.84
N ASP A 3 -40.73 20.43 11.78
CA ASP A 3 -39.61 20.87 10.95
C ASP A 3 -38.29 20.19 11.39
N PRO A 4 -37.44 19.66 10.49
CA PRO A 4 -36.10 19.24 10.86
C PRO A 4 -35.18 20.46 11.01
N GLN A 5 -34.60 20.60 12.20
CA GLN A 5 -33.71 21.70 12.55
C GLN A 5 -32.48 21.75 11.64
N ASN A 6 -32.34 22.84 10.89
CA ASN A 6 -31.16 23.17 10.10
C ASN A 6 -29.99 23.50 11.04
N VAL A 7 -29.04 22.56 11.20
CA VAL A 7 -27.80 22.77 11.95
C VAL A 7 -26.79 23.47 11.04
N HIS A 8 -26.59 24.77 11.24
CA HIS A 8 -25.53 25.54 10.58
C HIS A 8 -24.19 25.32 11.30
N ASN A 9 -23.28 24.54 10.69
CA ASN A 9 -21.91 24.38 11.17
C ASN A 9 -21.02 25.41 10.44
N HIS A 10 -20.50 26.41 11.14
CA HIS A 10 -19.85 27.58 10.55
C HIS A 10 -18.31 27.51 10.52
N ASP A 11 -17.71 26.35 10.80
CA ASP A 11 -16.27 26.18 10.94
C ASP A 11 -15.76 25.04 10.05
N GLY A 12 -15.55 25.34 8.76
CA GLY A 12 -14.83 24.47 7.83
C GLY A 12 -13.34 24.78 7.80
N PRO A 13 -12.44 23.78 7.61
CA PRO A 13 -11.00 23.98 7.61
C PRO A 13 -10.55 24.84 6.42
N VAL A 14 -9.67 25.80 6.71
CA VAL A 14 -9.03 26.66 5.72
C VAL A 14 -7.68 26.05 5.32
N PHE A 15 -7.50 25.75 4.04
CA PHE A 15 -6.24 25.25 3.48
C PHE A 15 -5.48 26.40 2.79
N ASN A 16 -4.25 26.66 3.22
CA ASN A 16 -3.43 27.78 2.72
C ASN A 16 -2.49 27.40 1.54
N ALA A 17 -2.70 26.25 0.89
CA ALA A 17 -1.93 25.81 -0.28
C ALA A 17 -2.77 24.91 -1.20
N GLY A 18 -2.36 24.78 -2.47
CA GLY A 18 -3.09 24.05 -3.50
C GLY A 18 -3.21 22.56 -3.17
N VAL A 19 -4.43 22.12 -2.83
CA VAL A 19 -4.75 20.72 -2.59
C VAL A 19 -5.37 20.14 -3.86
N SER A 20 -4.74 19.13 -4.46
CA SER A 20 -5.32 18.35 -5.56
C SER A 20 -5.47 16.90 -5.12
N HIS A 21 -6.65 16.31 -5.39
CA HIS A 21 -7.09 14.97 -4.95
C HIS A 21 -7.53 14.79 -3.50
N ALA A 22 -7.90 15.85 -2.77
CA ALA A 22 -8.54 15.68 -1.47
C ALA A 22 -10.02 15.31 -1.62
N GLN A 23 -10.41 14.17 -1.03
CA GLN A 23 -11.82 13.85 -0.79
C GLN A 23 -12.21 14.38 0.59
N PHE A 24 -13.21 15.27 0.60
CA PHE A 24 -13.80 15.79 1.83
C PHE A 24 -15.17 15.14 2.05
N ALA A 25 -15.30 14.37 3.13
CA ALA A 25 -16.57 13.82 3.59
C ALA A 25 -16.98 14.53 4.88
N TRP A 26 -18.15 15.16 4.89
CA TRP A 26 -18.74 15.77 6.08
C TRP A 26 -20.05 15.07 6.40
N ASN A 27 -20.24 14.71 7.67
CA ASN A 27 -21.47 14.16 8.25
C ASN A 27 -21.80 12.68 7.99
N ASN A 28 -20.80 11.79 8.00
CA ASN A 28 -21.02 10.34 8.02
C ASN A 28 -20.70 9.76 9.40
N GLU A 29 -21.62 8.98 9.97
CA GLU A 29 -21.49 8.35 11.30
C GLU A 29 -20.47 7.19 11.31
N THR A 30 -20.25 6.55 10.16
CA THR A 30 -19.13 5.63 9.95
C THR A 30 -18.52 5.88 8.58
N VAL A 31 -17.25 6.28 8.56
CA VAL A 31 -16.42 6.31 7.35
C VAL A 31 -15.38 5.20 7.50
N THR A 32 -15.52 4.10 6.77
CA THR A 32 -14.38 3.20 6.53
C THR A 32 -13.57 3.83 5.41
N GLN A 33 -12.72 4.78 5.80
CA GLN A 33 -11.83 5.48 4.88
C GLN A 33 -10.69 4.53 4.52
N ASN A 34 -10.82 3.80 3.42
CA ASN A 34 -9.70 3.05 2.82
C ASN A 34 -8.73 3.98 2.05
N GLN A 35 -8.65 5.25 2.45
CA GLN A 35 -7.67 6.17 1.89
C GLN A 35 -6.35 5.91 2.59
N GLN A 36 -5.48 5.12 1.98
CA GLN A 36 -4.04 5.40 1.85
C GLN A 36 -3.31 5.94 3.10
N SER A 37 -3.72 5.55 4.30
CA SER A 37 -3.23 6.11 5.58
C SER A 37 -2.31 5.14 6.31
N ASN A 38 -1.54 4.35 5.55
CA ASN A 38 -0.39 3.63 6.12
C ASN A 38 0.89 4.44 5.84
N GLY A 39 1.06 5.51 6.62
CA GLY A 39 2.35 6.18 6.83
C GLY A 39 2.73 7.25 5.82
N GLY A 40 2.70 8.53 6.23
CA GLY A 40 3.47 9.64 5.64
C GLY A 40 3.19 10.04 4.17
N PRO A 41 3.60 11.25 3.75
CA PRO A 41 3.75 11.55 2.34
C PRO A 41 4.82 10.64 1.72
N VAL A 42 4.49 9.96 0.63
CA VAL A 42 5.45 9.17 -0.17
C VAL A 42 6.50 10.11 -0.74
N ALA A 43 7.77 9.68 -0.72
CA ALA A 43 8.87 10.42 -1.29
C ALA A 43 8.64 10.66 -2.80
N PRO A 44 8.90 11.88 -3.31
CA PRO A 44 8.69 12.20 -4.71
C PRO A 44 9.41 11.23 -5.66
N GLY A 45 8.70 10.73 -6.67
CA GLY A 45 9.22 9.77 -7.65
C GLY A 45 9.02 8.30 -7.28
N TYR A 46 8.51 8.00 -6.08
CA TYR A 46 8.21 6.64 -5.62
C TYR A 46 6.72 6.31 -5.56
N GLU A 47 5.85 7.18 -6.10
CA GLU A 47 4.40 7.04 -6.03
C GLU A 47 3.92 5.77 -6.73
N ALA A 48 4.47 5.47 -7.91
CA ALA A 48 4.14 4.26 -8.65
C ALA A 48 4.56 2.98 -7.90
N LEU A 49 5.71 3.03 -7.20
CA LEU A 49 6.16 1.93 -6.37
C LEU A 49 5.27 1.77 -5.14
N ALA A 50 4.88 2.86 -4.48
CA ALA A 50 3.96 2.83 -3.35
C ALA A 50 2.60 2.24 -3.74
N GLU A 51 2.05 2.62 -4.89
CA GLU A 51 0.81 2.07 -5.41
C GLU A 51 0.93 0.57 -5.69
N LEU A 52 2.03 0.15 -6.34
CA LEU A 52 2.30 -1.26 -6.62
C LEU A 52 2.37 -2.09 -5.33
N VAL A 53 3.12 -1.65 -4.34
CA VAL A 53 3.31 -2.38 -3.07
C VAL A 53 2.03 -2.37 -2.24
N THR A 54 1.27 -1.27 -2.23
CA THR A 54 -0.04 -1.21 -1.56
C THR A 54 -1.04 -2.17 -2.21
N ARG A 55 -1.07 -2.23 -3.53
CA ARG A 55 -1.92 -3.18 -4.27
C ARG A 55 -1.55 -4.62 -3.96
N LEU A 56 -0.24 -4.91 -3.92
CA LEU A 56 0.29 -6.22 -3.56
C LEU A 56 -0.18 -6.65 -2.17
N LEU A 57 -0.06 -5.76 -1.17
CA LEU A 57 -0.53 -6.02 0.19
C LEU A 57 -2.04 -6.26 0.25
N GLY A 58 -2.83 -5.53 -0.53
CA GLY A 58 -4.27 -5.72 -0.60
C GLY A 58 -4.69 -7.07 -1.22
N GLN A 59 -3.92 -7.58 -2.18
CA GLN A 59 -4.21 -8.84 -2.87
C GLN A 59 -3.70 -10.08 -2.11
N LEU A 60 -2.75 -9.89 -1.21
CA LEU A 60 -2.01 -10.97 -0.54
C LEU A 60 -2.92 -11.95 0.24
N PRO A 61 -3.94 -11.50 1.00
CA PRO A 61 -4.87 -12.40 1.70
C PRO A 61 -5.71 -13.27 0.76
N GLU A 62 -5.90 -12.83 -0.49
CA GLU A 62 -6.74 -13.52 -1.49
C GLU A 62 -6.00 -14.63 -2.22
N GLN A 63 -4.67 -14.71 -2.10
CA GLN A 63 -3.83 -15.66 -2.85
C GLN A 63 -3.84 -17.08 -2.29
N GLY A 64 -4.41 -17.31 -1.10
CA GLY A 64 -4.47 -18.63 -0.47
C GLY A 64 -3.09 -19.20 -0.09
N LEU A 65 -2.11 -18.32 0.17
CA LEU A 65 -0.77 -18.71 0.61
C LEU A 65 -0.81 -19.27 2.03
N ALA A 66 0.17 -20.12 2.36
CA ALA A 66 0.43 -20.49 3.74
C ALA A 66 0.76 -19.24 4.57
N ASP A 67 0.36 -19.24 5.85
CA ASP A 67 0.51 -18.07 6.73
C ASP A 67 1.93 -17.53 6.78
N ARG A 68 2.92 -18.42 6.83
CA ARG A 68 4.34 -18.03 6.83
C ARG A 68 4.75 -17.29 5.56
N ASP A 69 4.41 -17.81 4.39
CA ASP A 69 4.78 -17.18 3.11
C ASP A 69 4.05 -15.84 2.94
N ARG A 70 2.82 -15.75 3.44
CA ARG A 70 2.06 -14.51 3.51
C ARG A 70 2.72 -13.49 4.42
N GLU A 71 3.08 -13.88 5.64
CA GLU A 71 3.73 -13.01 6.64
C GLU A 71 5.10 -12.52 6.17
N ASP A 72 5.91 -13.40 5.57
CA ASP A 72 7.22 -13.04 5.02
C ASP A 72 7.09 -11.99 3.89
N ALA A 73 6.10 -12.15 3.00
CA ALA A 73 5.85 -11.20 1.92
C ALA A 73 5.25 -9.88 2.43
N GLU A 74 4.35 -9.93 3.42
CA GLU A 74 3.77 -8.76 4.06
C GLU A 74 4.84 -7.92 4.78
N ALA A 75 5.70 -8.55 5.58
CA ALA A 75 6.80 -7.89 6.28
C ALA A 75 7.76 -7.21 5.29
N ALA A 76 8.16 -7.92 4.23
CA ALA A 76 9.06 -7.37 3.22
C ALA A 76 8.42 -6.20 2.44
N ALA A 77 7.11 -6.24 2.18
CA ALA A 77 6.39 -5.14 1.54
C ALA A 77 6.28 -3.91 2.46
N GLN A 78 6.07 -4.12 3.76
CA GLN A 78 6.05 -3.05 4.76
C GLN A 78 7.41 -2.37 4.92
N GLU A 79 8.52 -3.11 4.79
CA GLU A 79 9.88 -2.52 4.76
C GLU A 79 10.05 -1.57 3.57
N VAL A 80 9.56 -1.94 2.39
CA VAL A 80 9.60 -1.07 1.19
C VAL A 80 8.78 0.20 1.42
N LEU A 81 7.55 0.07 1.91
CA LEU A 81 6.70 1.23 2.22
C LEU A 81 7.36 2.14 3.25
N THR A 82 7.90 1.58 4.33
CA THR A 82 8.59 2.33 5.40
C THR A 82 9.76 3.15 4.87
N GLU A 83 10.52 2.62 3.91
CA GLU A 83 11.64 3.32 3.29
C GLU A 83 11.15 4.50 2.42
N ILE A 84 10.11 4.31 1.60
CA ILE A 84 9.64 5.34 0.67
C ILE A 84 8.67 6.35 1.31
N THR A 85 8.10 6.05 2.47
CA THR A 85 7.26 6.98 3.24
C THR A 85 8.02 7.68 4.36
N ARG A 86 9.35 7.50 4.40
CA ARG A 86 10.23 8.13 5.37
C ARG A 86 10.12 9.66 5.24
N THR A 87 9.99 10.36 6.38
CA THR A 87 9.80 11.82 6.43
C THR A 87 11.02 12.58 6.92
N ASP A 88 11.97 11.90 7.59
CA ASP A 88 13.20 12.48 8.14
C ASP A 88 14.33 12.62 7.12
N ALA A 89 14.32 11.84 6.04
CA ALA A 89 15.31 11.90 4.97
C ALA A 89 14.76 11.34 3.66
N ALA A 90 15.38 11.73 2.53
CA ALA A 90 15.12 11.09 1.25
C ALA A 90 15.44 9.57 1.33
N PRO A 91 14.68 8.72 0.62
CA PRO A 91 14.95 7.28 0.60
C PRO A 91 16.39 6.96 0.22
N GLU A 92 17.03 6.09 0.97
CA GLU A 92 18.38 5.62 0.66
C GLU A 92 18.28 4.52 -0.39
N GLU A 93 18.79 4.77 -1.61
CA GLU A 93 18.72 3.80 -2.72
C GLU A 93 19.25 2.41 -2.35
N GLY A 94 20.32 2.34 -1.54
CA GLY A 94 20.89 1.07 -1.09
C GLY A 94 19.95 0.28 -0.17
N ARG A 95 19.21 0.96 0.71
CA ARG A 95 18.20 0.34 1.57
C ARG A 95 16.98 -0.08 0.77
N LEU A 96 16.51 0.80 -0.10
CA LEU A 96 15.38 0.50 -0.97
C LEU A 96 15.66 -0.73 -1.86
N ARG A 97 16.85 -0.79 -2.49
CA ARG A 97 17.26 -1.95 -3.29
C ARG A 97 17.27 -3.25 -2.49
N ARG A 98 17.72 -3.18 -1.22
CA ARG A 98 17.72 -4.33 -0.31
C ARG A 98 16.31 -4.74 0.06
N ALA A 99 15.43 -3.80 0.42
CA ALA A 99 14.03 -4.07 0.74
C ALA A 99 13.30 -4.69 -0.47
N LEU A 100 13.49 -4.14 -1.67
CA LEU A 100 12.96 -4.70 -2.92
C LEU A 100 13.50 -6.10 -3.21
N ALA A 101 14.78 -6.37 -2.90
CA ALA A 101 15.34 -7.71 -3.03
C ALA A 101 14.71 -8.69 -2.02
N GLY A 102 14.47 -8.24 -0.78
CA GLY A 102 13.73 -9.00 0.23
C GLY A 102 12.33 -9.37 -0.24
N LEU A 103 11.56 -8.40 -0.73
CA LEU A 103 10.21 -8.62 -1.23
C LEU A 103 10.18 -9.61 -2.42
N ARG A 104 11.09 -9.45 -3.39
CA ARG A 104 11.24 -10.41 -4.49
C ARG A 104 11.60 -11.81 -3.99
N GLY A 105 12.47 -11.89 -2.98
CA GLY A 105 12.87 -13.14 -2.34
C GLY A 105 11.71 -13.85 -1.65
N ALA A 106 10.86 -13.11 -0.93
CA ALA A 106 9.68 -13.64 -0.27
C ALA A 106 8.63 -14.18 -1.27
N LEU A 107 8.51 -13.54 -2.44
CA LEU A 107 7.58 -13.96 -3.50
C LEU A 107 8.13 -15.10 -4.38
N ALA A 108 9.45 -15.35 -4.36
CA ALA A 108 10.08 -16.33 -5.26
C ALA A 108 9.59 -17.78 -5.05
N PRO A 109 9.40 -18.30 -3.82
CA PRO A 109 8.82 -19.63 -3.60
C PRO A 109 7.40 -19.77 -4.17
N VAL A 110 6.60 -18.70 -4.10
CA VAL A 110 5.25 -18.66 -4.67
C VAL A 110 5.31 -18.66 -6.20
N ALA A 111 6.17 -17.80 -6.78
CA ALA A 111 6.38 -17.70 -8.22
C ALA A 111 6.95 -18.99 -8.85
N THR A 112 7.64 -19.82 -8.06
CA THR A 112 8.18 -21.12 -8.50
C THR A 112 7.25 -22.30 -8.20
N GLY A 113 6.14 -22.07 -7.51
CA GLY A 113 5.19 -23.12 -7.13
C GLY A 113 5.71 -24.06 -6.03
N ILE A 114 6.79 -23.68 -5.34
CA ILE A 114 7.42 -24.49 -4.28
C ILE A 114 6.73 -24.22 -2.92
N ALA A 115 6.13 -23.03 -2.75
CA ALA A 115 5.42 -22.68 -1.52
C ALA A 115 4.16 -23.56 -1.34
N ALA A 116 3.89 -23.97 -0.10
CA ALA A 116 2.78 -24.87 0.19
C ALA A 116 1.43 -24.18 -0.08
N GLY A 117 0.52 -24.87 -0.75
CA GLY A 117 -0.81 -24.32 -1.08
C GLY A 117 -0.82 -23.39 -2.30
N THR A 118 0.30 -23.24 -3.01
CA THR A 118 0.36 -22.40 -4.21
C THR A 118 -0.56 -22.93 -5.30
N THR A 119 -1.49 -22.09 -5.72
CA THR A 119 -2.31 -22.31 -6.92
C THR A 119 -1.62 -21.71 -8.15
N VAL A 120 -2.01 -22.15 -9.35
CA VAL A 120 -1.52 -21.53 -10.60
C VAL A 120 -1.79 -20.02 -10.61
N GLY A 121 -2.95 -19.58 -10.10
CA GLY A 121 -3.27 -18.15 -9.99
C GLY A 121 -2.33 -17.40 -9.05
N ALA A 122 -2.01 -17.96 -7.89
CA ALA A 122 -1.03 -17.37 -6.96
C ALA A 122 0.39 -17.32 -7.57
N GLN A 123 0.75 -18.32 -8.36
CA GLN A 123 2.03 -18.34 -9.06
C GLN A 123 2.12 -17.23 -10.12
N GLU A 124 1.10 -17.10 -10.97
CA GLU A 124 1.01 -16.05 -11.99
C GLU A 124 1.00 -14.65 -11.36
N TRP A 125 0.26 -14.49 -10.26
CA TRP A 125 0.25 -13.27 -9.46
C TRP A 125 1.65 -12.92 -8.93
N ALA A 126 2.35 -13.88 -8.33
CA ALA A 126 3.69 -13.64 -7.77
C ALA A 126 4.70 -13.29 -8.88
N LEU A 127 4.61 -13.92 -10.05
CA LEU A 127 5.42 -13.57 -11.22
C LEU A 127 5.16 -12.13 -11.70
N ALA A 128 3.88 -11.74 -11.80
CA ALA A 128 3.50 -10.38 -12.18
C ALA A 128 3.98 -9.34 -11.15
N ALA A 129 3.89 -9.66 -9.86
CA ALA A 129 4.40 -8.83 -8.78
C ALA A 129 5.92 -8.64 -8.88
N ILE A 130 6.70 -9.72 -9.05
CA ILE A 130 8.17 -9.64 -9.21
C ILE A 130 8.56 -8.84 -10.45
N ALA A 131 7.86 -9.02 -11.57
CA ALA A 131 8.08 -8.25 -12.79
C ALA A 131 7.83 -6.75 -12.56
N GLY A 132 6.72 -6.39 -11.90
CA GLY A 132 6.41 -5.01 -11.55
C GLY A 132 7.47 -4.37 -10.65
N LEU A 133 7.94 -5.09 -9.63
CA LEU A 133 8.98 -4.62 -8.71
C LEU A 133 10.34 -4.41 -9.40
N THR A 134 10.61 -5.18 -10.45
CA THR A 134 11.85 -5.06 -11.23
C THR A 134 11.82 -3.85 -12.17
N GLY A 135 10.64 -3.46 -12.66
CA GLY A 135 10.48 -2.26 -13.49
C GLY A 135 10.38 -0.94 -12.71
N ALA A 136 10.09 -1.01 -11.41
CA ALA A 136 9.88 0.16 -10.55
C ALA A 136 11.09 0.53 -9.67
N GLY A 137 12.21 -0.19 -9.75
CA GLY A 137 13.41 0.00 -8.92
C GLY A 137 14.70 0.14 -9.70
#